data_AF-A0ABD5T6Y1-F1
#
_entry.id   AF-A0ABD5T6Y1-F1
#
_cell.length_a   1.000
_cell.length_b   1.000
_cell.length_c   1.000
_cell.angle_alpha   90.00
_cell.angle_beta   90.00
_cell.angle_gamma   90.00
#
_symmetry.space_group_name_H-M   'P 1'
#
loop_
_entity.id
_entity.type
_entity.pdbx_description
1 polymer ?
#
loop_
_entity_poly.entity_id
_entity_poly.type
_entity_poly.pdbx_seq_one_letter_code
_entity_poly.pdbx_strand_id
1 'polypeptide(L)' 'RRGGGGPVQRLARRLLGLGLKRRQYERGAAFFSYVADARGIEAASAVWNGPQNLPTDAEIDDPAAWLTRVDP' A
#
# COMPACT_ATOMS: atom_id res chain seq x y z
N ARG A 1 18.58 -12.07 13.60
CA ARG A 1 18.05 -11.02 12.68
C ARG A 1 16.72 -11.51 12.12
N ARG A 2 15.66 -10.70 12.25
CA ARG A 2 14.24 -11.04 12.04
C ARG A 2 14.01 -11.92 10.79
N GLY A 3 13.44 -13.09 11.03
CA GLY A 3 13.19 -14.11 10.03
C GLY A 3 11.92 -13.86 9.22
N GLY A 4 11.88 -14.51 8.06
CA GLY A 4 10.66 -14.84 7.34
C GLY A 4 9.99 -13.66 6.66
N GLY A 5 10.19 -13.53 5.35
CA GLY A 5 9.33 -12.71 4.50
C GLY A 5 7.87 -12.94 4.85
N GLY A 6 7.25 -11.92 5.46
CA GLY A 6 5.96 -12.03 6.10
C GLY A 6 4.86 -12.47 5.12
N PRO A 7 3.67 -12.84 5.63
CA PRO A 7 2.50 -13.13 4.80
C PRO A 7 2.28 -12.09 3.69
N VAL A 8 2.56 -10.81 3.98
CA VAL A 8 2.52 -9.67 3.05
C VAL A 8 3.47 -9.84 1.86
N GLN A 9 4.73 -10.24 2.06
CA GLN A 9 5.69 -10.42 0.96
C GLN A 9 5.34 -11.64 0.09
N ARG A 10 4.64 -12.64 0.65
CA ARG A 10 4.12 -13.77 -0.14
C ARG A 10 2.89 -13.38 -0.93
N LEU A 11 2.00 -12.57 -0.35
CA LEU A 11 0.83 -12.03 -1.03
C LEU A 11 1.24 -11.09 -2.18
N ALA A 12 2.18 -10.17 -1.94
CA ALA A 12 2.72 -9.28 -2.97
C ALA A 12 3.30 -10.07 -4.16
N ARG A 13 4.11 -11.10 -3.91
CA ARG A 13 4.66 -11.96 -4.96
C ARG A 13 3.58 -12.72 -5.73
N ARG A 14 2.53 -13.18 -5.06
CA ARG A 14 1.42 -13.92 -5.69
C ARG A 14 0.56 -13.01 -6.57
N LEU A 15 0.32 -11.77 -6.13
CA LEU A 15 -0.40 -10.77 -6.94
C LEU A 15 0.43 -10.33 -8.16
N LEU A 16 1.73 -10.10 -7.99
CA LEU A 16 2.64 -9.76 -9.09
C LEU A 16 2.75 -10.90 -10.13
N GLY A 17 2.68 -12.16 -9.71
CA GLY A 17 2.76 -13.33 -10.59
C GLY A 17 1.48 -13.66 -11.36
N LEU A 18 0.33 -13.07 -11.02
CA LEU A 18 -0.96 -13.34 -11.66
C LEU A 18 -1.40 -12.29 -12.69
N GLY A 19 -0.54 -11.31 -13.00
CA GLY A 19 -0.84 -10.26 -13.97
C GLY A 19 -1.86 -9.27 -13.42
N LEU A 20 -1.41 -8.35 -12.57
CA LEU A 20 -2.23 -7.22 -12.14
C LEU A 20 -2.67 -6.41 -13.39
N LYS A 21 -3.93 -5.99 -13.40
CA LYS A 21 -4.47 -5.20 -14.51
C LYS A 21 -3.78 -3.83 -14.55
N ARG A 22 -3.49 -3.29 -15.73
CA ARG A 22 -2.89 -1.94 -15.90
C ARG A 22 -3.59 -0.87 -15.06
N ARG A 23 -4.93 -0.85 -15.08
CA ARG A 23 -5.73 0.09 -14.27
C ARG A 23 -5.49 -0.03 -12.76
N GLN A 24 -5.17 -1.23 -12.27
CA GLN A 24 -4.89 -1.46 -10.86
C GLN A 24 -3.51 -0.91 -10.47
N TYR A 25 -2.52 -1.01 -11.37
CA TYR A 25 -1.24 -0.35 -11.17
C TYR A 25 -1.36 1.18 -11.15
N GLU A 26 -2.13 1.74 -12.09
CA GLU A 26 -2.37 3.19 -12.17
C GLU A 26 -3.06 3.71 -10.90
N ARG A 27 -4.08 2.99 -10.40
CA ARG A 27 -4.74 3.28 -9.12
C ARG A 27 -3.76 3.24 -7.93
N GLY A 28 -2.96 2.17 -7.83
CA GLY A 28 -1.97 2.05 -6.77
C GLY A 28 -0.90 3.15 -6.81
N ALA A 29 -0.43 3.51 -8.00
CA ALA A 29 0.51 4.61 -8.18
C ALA A 29 -0.09 5.96 -7.76
N ALA A 30 -1.35 6.24 -8.14
CA ALA A 30 -2.05 7.45 -7.73
C ALA A 30 -2.22 7.53 -6.20
N PHE A 31 -2.55 6.42 -5.54
CA PHE A 31 -2.61 6.33 -4.08
C PHE A 31 -1.27 6.72 -3.44
N PHE A 32 -0.17 6.09 -3.86
CA PHE A 32 1.14 6.38 -3.28
C PHE A 32 1.61 7.81 -3.57
N SER A 33 1.31 8.35 -4.75
CA SER A 33 1.57 9.76 -5.08
C SER A 33 0.85 10.69 -4.11
N TYR A 34 -0.46 10.48 -3.91
CA TYR A 34 -1.26 11.30 -3.01
C TYR A 34 -0.72 11.28 -1.58
N VAL A 35 -0.40 10.09 -1.05
CA VAL A 35 0.13 9.96 0.32
C VAL A 35 1.48 10.65 0.44
N ALA A 36 2.36 10.49 -0.55
CA ALA A 36 3.66 11.15 -0.57
C ALA A 36 3.54 12.68 -0.67
N ASP A 37 2.61 13.19 -1.47
CA ASP A 37 2.35 14.63 -1.61
C ASP A 37 1.76 15.22 -0.32
N ALA A 38 0.90 14.47 0.38
CA ALA A 38 0.23 14.93 1.59
C ALA A 38 1.10 14.86 2.86
N ARG A 39 1.93 13.83 3.01
CA ARG A 39 2.66 13.51 4.26
C ARG A 39 4.12 13.10 4.06
N GLY A 40 4.61 13.08 2.83
CA GLY A 40 5.97 12.66 2.50
C GLY A 40 6.12 11.16 2.25
N ILE A 41 7.27 10.79 1.67
CA ILE A 41 7.60 9.41 1.28
C ILE A 41 7.73 8.48 2.49
N GLU A 42 8.10 9.01 3.66
CA GLU A 42 8.20 8.24 4.90
C GLU A 42 6.82 7.73 5.35
N ALA A 43 5.78 8.58 5.27
CA ALA A 43 4.41 8.19 5.56
C ALA A 43 3.90 7.11 4.59
N ALA A 44 4.22 7.21 3.30
CA ALA A 44 3.91 6.18 2.31
C ALA A 44 4.56 4.82 2.65
N SER A 45 5.72 4.84 3.31
CA SER A 45 6.41 3.61 3.74
C SER A 45 5.69 2.90 4.89
N ALA A 46 4.77 3.58 5.61
CA ALA A 46 4.02 2.99 6.71
C ALA A 46 3.12 1.82 6.29
N VAL A 47 2.76 1.72 5.00
CA VAL A 47 2.08 0.55 4.39
C VAL A 47 2.84 -0.76 4.70
N TRP A 48 4.17 -0.70 4.84
CA TRP A 48 5.02 -1.87 5.06
C TRP A 48 5.23 -2.22 6.54
N ASN A 49 4.77 -1.40 7.48
CA ASN A 49 4.96 -1.63 8.91
C ASN A 49 4.13 -2.81 9.45
N GLY A 50 3.07 -3.20 8.75
CA GLY A 50 2.27 -4.36 9.10
C GLY A 50 1.05 -4.56 8.19
N PRO A 51 0.43 -5.75 8.21
CA PRO A 51 -0.72 -6.06 7.36
C PRO A 51 -1.93 -5.15 7.61
N GLN A 52 -2.09 -4.62 8.83
CA GLN A 52 -3.15 -3.68 9.19
C GLN A 52 -3.00 -2.30 8.51
N ASN A 53 -1.81 -1.97 8.02
CA ASN A 53 -1.54 -0.71 7.31
C ASN A 53 -1.72 -0.85 5.80
N LEU A 54 -2.04 -2.05 5.29
CA LEU A 54 -2.36 -2.20 3.88
C LEU A 54 -3.64 -1.41 3.57
N PRO A 55 -3.66 -0.64 2.47
CA PRO A 55 -4.87 0.00 2.02
C PRO A 55 -5.86 -1.05 1.49
N THR A 56 -7.13 -0.84 1.80
CA THR A 56 -8.24 -1.55 1.18
C THR A 56 -8.49 -1.01 -0.23
N ASP A 57 -9.23 -1.74 -1.07
CA ASP A 57 -9.58 -1.23 -2.41
C ASP A 57 -10.31 0.11 -2.38
N ALA A 58 -11.16 0.34 -1.37
CA ALA A 58 -11.88 1.60 -1.19
C ALA A 58 -10.91 2.75 -0.83
N GLU A 59 -9.90 2.48 -0.03
CA GLU A 59 -8.87 3.44 0.36
C GLU A 59 -7.84 3.72 -0.74
N ILE A 60 -7.66 2.79 -1.68
CA ILE A 60 -6.89 3.08 -2.88
C ILE A 60 -7.63 4.11 -3.74
N ASP A 61 -8.97 4.08 -3.73
CA ASP A 61 -9.81 5.08 -4.43
C ASP A 61 -10.00 6.37 -3.61
N ASP A 62 -9.92 6.29 -2.28
CA ASP A 62 -9.89 7.43 -1.35
C ASP A 62 -8.67 7.37 -0.41
N PRO A 63 -7.51 7.88 -0.87
CA PRO A 63 -6.28 7.84 -0.08
C PRO A 63 -6.36 8.65 1.22
N ALA A 64 -7.27 9.62 1.32
CA ALA A 64 -7.45 10.41 2.54
C ALA A 64 -8.01 9.56 3.69
N ALA A 65 -8.94 8.64 3.39
CA ALA A 65 -9.47 7.71 4.38
C ALA A 65 -8.37 6.83 4.99
N TRP A 66 -7.40 6.40 4.18
CA TRP A 66 -6.25 5.65 4.67
C TRP A 66 -5.38 6.47 5.61
N LEU A 67 -5.07 7.72 5.25
CA LEU A 67 -4.31 8.64 6.09
C LEU A 67 -4.99 8.86 7.45
N THR A 68 -6.31 9.04 7.46
CA THR A 68 -7.07 9.20 8.71
C THR A 68 -7.03 7.96 9.58
N ARG A 69 -7.06 6.76 8.99
CA ARG A 69 -7.07 5.50 9.75
C ARG A 69 -5.69 5.14 10.28
N VAL A 70 -4.65 5.29 9.46
CA VAL A 70 -3.29 4.85 9.80
C VAL A 70 -2.53 5.93 10.59
N ASP A 71 -2.86 7.20 10.35
CA ASP A 71 -2.16 8.38 10.88
C ASP A 71 -0.62 8.20 10.88
N PRO A 72 -0.03 7.95 9.69
CA PRO A 72 1.38 7.62 9.54
C PRO A 72 2.33 8.83 9.65
#